data_AF-A0A8X6RE18-F1
#
_entry.id   AF-A0A8X6RE18-F1
#
_cell.length_a   1.000
_cell.length_b   1.000
_cell.length_c   1.000
_cell.angle_alpha   90.00
_cell.angle_beta   90.00
_cell.angle_gamma   90.00
#
_symmetry.space_group_name_H-M   'P 1'
#
loop_
_entity.id
_entity.type
_entity.pdbx_description
1 polymer ?
#
loop_
_entity_poly.entity_id
_entity_poly.type
_entity_poly.pdbx_seq_one_letter_code
_entity_poly.pdbx_strand_id
1 'polypeptide(L)'
;MHMIGKDSWCFYRRALAKGEKPAPHKFNIGTPINPDYLTKIVPIYQRLASDSLLKGCTSCSTGAQNINESLQSVIWNKCSKETSAKSRRVNIAVSEAVSEYNFGTLKALK
;
A
#
# COMPACT_ATOMS: atom_id res chain seq x y z
N MET A 1 9.06 -10.05 6.58
CA MET A 1 9.23 -11.53 6.52
C MET A 1 7.84 -12.15 6.66
N HIS A 2 7.18 -12.48 5.56
CA HIS A 2 5.80 -12.99 5.58
C HIS A 2 5.85 -14.52 5.64
N MET A 3 5.81 -15.09 6.85
CA MET A 3 5.85 -16.54 7.02
C MET A 3 4.54 -17.16 6.51
N ILE A 4 4.64 -18.10 5.59
CA ILE A 4 3.53 -18.84 4.97
C ILE A 4 3.57 -20.32 5.38
N GLY A 5 2.44 -21.02 5.25
CA GLY A 5 2.38 -22.46 5.56
C GLY A 5 2.55 -22.78 7.05
N LYS A 6 3.36 -23.80 7.36
CA LYS A 6 3.55 -24.34 8.72
C LYS A 6 4.24 -23.36 9.68
N ASP A 7 4.94 -22.36 9.16
CA ASP A 7 5.63 -21.33 9.95
C ASP A 7 4.82 -20.03 10.02
N SER A 8 3.61 -20.01 9.45
CA SER A 8 2.78 -18.80 9.45
C SER A 8 2.46 -18.35 10.87
N TRP A 9 2.56 -17.04 11.12
CA TRP A 9 2.12 -16.42 12.37
C TRP A 9 0.60 -16.62 12.60
N CYS A 10 -0.18 -16.67 11.52
CA CYS A 10 -1.61 -16.92 11.57
C CYS A 10 -1.90 -18.38 11.94
N PHE A 11 -2.48 -18.62 13.12
CA PHE A 11 -2.80 -19.96 13.62
C PHE A 11 -3.71 -20.75 12.65
N TYR A 12 -4.65 -20.06 12.00
CA TYR A 12 -5.58 -20.66 11.04
C TYR A 12 -4.85 -21.22 9.83
N ARG A 13 -3.97 -20.40 9.21
CA ARG A 13 -3.14 -20.83 8.07
C ARG A 13 -2.18 -21.94 8.44
N ARG A 14 -1.63 -21.89 9.66
CA ARG A 14 -0.74 -22.92 10.19
C ARG A 14 -1.45 -24.27 10.32
N ALA A 15 -2.65 -24.29 10.90
CA ALA A 15 -3.45 -25.50 11.06
C ALA A 15 -3.80 -26.12 9.69
N LEU A 16 -4.24 -25.29 8.73
CA LEU A 16 -4.49 -25.75 7.36
C LEU A 16 -3.25 -26.37 6.71
N ALA A 17 -2.08 -25.73 6.85
CA ALA A 17 -0.83 -26.24 6.28
C ALA A 17 -0.31 -27.52 6.97
N LYS A 18 -0.79 -27.83 8.17
CA LYS A 18 -0.50 -29.05 8.92
C LYS A 18 -1.55 -30.15 8.71
N GLY A 19 -2.65 -29.86 8.02
CA GLY A 19 -3.78 -30.79 7.87
C GLY A 19 -4.62 -30.94 9.15
N GLU A 20 -4.51 -29.97 10.07
CA GLU A 20 -5.23 -29.96 11.34
C GLU A 20 -6.51 -29.11 11.22
N LYS A 21 -7.52 -29.43 12.02
CA LYS A 21 -8.73 -28.61 12.11
C LYS A 21 -8.40 -27.28 12.80
N PRO A 22 -8.60 -26.11 12.16
CA PRO A 22 -8.31 -24.83 12.78
C PRO A 22 -9.16 -24.59 14.02
N ALA A 23 -8.53 -24.11 15.09
CA ALA A 23 -9.23 -23.78 16.32
C ALA A 23 -10.16 -22.56 16.14
N PRO A 24 -11.18 -22.35 16.99
CA PRO A 24 -12.09 -21.22 16.83
C PRO A 24 -11.37 -19.89 17.08
N HIS A 25 -11.64 -18.90 16.23
CA HIS A 25 -11.10 -17.54 16.37
C HIS A 25 -11.48 -16.88 17.71
N LYS A 26 -12.65 -17.23 18.27
CA LYS A 26 -13.12 -16.73 19.57
C LYS A 26 -12.13 -16.95 20.71
N PHE A 27 -11.35 -18.03 20.65
CA PHE A 27 -10.41 -18.41 21.72
C PHE A 27 -8.94 -18.18 21.37
N ASN A 28 -8.63 -17.92 20.09
CA ASN A 28 -7.25 -17.79 19.60
C ASN A 28 -6.88 -16.38 19.15
N ILE A 29 -7.84 -15.45 19.12
CA ILE A 29 -7.56 -14.03 18.95
C ILE A 29 -7.19 -13.49 20.34
N GLY A 30 -5.92 -13.15 20.54
CA GLY A 30 -5.43 -12.59 21.81
C GLY A 30 -5.99 -11.20 22.13
N THR A 31 -6.46 -10.47 21.12
CA THR A 31 -7.03 -9.12 21.25
C THR A 31 -8.36 -9.01 20.49
N PRO A 32 -9.46 -9.56 21.03
CA PRO A 32 -10.76 -9.48 20.38
C PRO A 32 -11.23 -8.02 20.30
N ILE A 33 -11.84 -7.63 19.19
CA ILE A 33 -12.46 -6.31 19.04
C ILE A 33 -13.67 -6.25 19.96
N ASN A 34 -13.78 -5.18 20.74
CA ASN A 34 -14.93 -4.97 21.60
C ASN A 34 -16.22 -4.81 20.73
N PRO A 35 -17.29 -5.60 21.00
CA PRO A 35 -18.53 -5.56 20.24
C PRO A 35 -19.15 -4.17 20.05
N ASP A 36 -19.04 -3.29 21.06
CA ASP A 36 -19.60 -1.93 21.02
C ASP A 36 -18.89 -1.03 19.99
N TYR A 37 -17.63 -1.34 19.71
CA TYR A 37 -16.85 -0.65 18.68
C TYR A 37 -16.94 -1.37 17.34
N LEU A 38 -17.17 -2.68 17.33
CA LEU A 38 -17.33 -3.46 16.10
C LEU A 38 -18.47 -2.89 15.24
N THR A 39 -19.61 -2.55 15.85
CA THR A 39 -20.76 -1.94 15.14
C THR A 39 -20.42 -0.61 14.47
N LYS A 40 -19.44 0.14 15.02
CA LYS A 40 -18.94 1.40 14.44
C LYS A 40 -17.88 1.16 13.35
N ILE A 41 -17.08 0.10 13.49
CA ILE A 41 -15.98 -0.22 12.56
C ILE A 41 -16.49 -0.94 11.31
N VAL A 42 -17.46 -1.86 11.44
CA VAL A 42 -17.94 -2.69 10.33
C VAL A 42 -18.42 -1.87 9.12
N PRO A 43 -19.22 -0.80 9.27
CA PRO A 43 -19.64 0.01 8.12
C PRO A 43 -18.46 0.67 7.39
N ILE A 44 -17.45 1.12 8.14
CA ILE A 44 -16.24 1.74 7.58
C ILE A 44 -15.44 0.68 6.81
N TYR A 45 -15.23 -0.49 7.42
CA TYR A 45 -14.54 -1.61 6.79
C TYR A 45 -15.25 -2.04 5.51
N GLN A 46 -16.57 -2.21 5.53
CA GLN A 46 -17.35 -2.59 4.35
C GLN A 46 -17.26 -1.55 3.23
N ARG A 47 -17.30 -0.25 3.57
CA ARG A 47 -17.11 0.82 2.59
C ARG A 47 -15.71 0.78 1.97
N LEU A 48 -14.68 0.55 2.79
CA LEU A 48 -13.29 0.43 2.34
C LEU A 48 -13.02 -0.84 1.53
N ALA A 49 -13.78 -1.91 1.80
CA ALA A 49 -13.69 -3.18 1.09
C ALA A 49 -14.66 -3.27 -0.10
N SER A 50 -15.32 -2.15 -0.49
CA SER A 50 -16.28 -2.17 -1.59
C SER A 50 -15.58 -2.35 -2.94
N ASP A 51 -16.15 -3.20 -3.80
CA ASP A 51 -15.59 -3.47 -5.13
C ASP A 51 -15.46 -2.21 -6.00
N SER A 52 -16.37 -1.24 -5.83
CA SER A 52 -16.30 0.05 -6.53
C SER A 52 -15.06 0.85 -6.13
N LEU A 53 -14.73 0.89 -4.84
CA LEU A 53 -13.51 1.54 -4.35
C LEU A 53 -12.26 0.77 -4.80
N LEU A 54 -12.26 -0.56 -4.63
CA LEU A 54 -11.13 -1.42 -4.99
C LEU A 54 -10.82 -1.37 -6.49
N LYS A 55 -11.83 -1.33 -7.36
CA LYS A 55 -11.66 -1.15 -8.82
C LYS A 55 -10.93 0.17 -9.13
N GLY A 56 -11.29 1.26 -8.46
CA GLY A 56 -10.56 2.53 -8.56
C GLY A 56 -9.12 2.47 -8.06
N CYS A 57 -8.85 1.65 -7.03
CA CYS A 57 -7.49 1.43 -6.54
C CYS A 57 -6.63 0.56 -7.48
N THR A 58 -7.23 -0.41 -8.20
CA THR A 58 -6.47 -1.29 -9.11
C THR A 58 -5.91 -0.55 -10.33
N SER A 59 -6.62 0.45 -10.86
CA SER A 59 -6.13 1.33 -11.94
C SER A 59 -5.08 2.35 -11.46
N CYS A 60 -5.00 2.58 -10.14
CA CYS A 60 -4.02 3.45 -9.51
C CYS A 60 -2.58 2.91 -9.57
N SER A 61 -2.40 1.65 -10.01
CA SER A 61 -1.09 1.02 -10.21
C SER A 61 -0.22 1.77 -11.24
N THR A 62 -0.81 2.61 -12.12
CA THR A 62 -0.07 3.37 -13.14
C THR A 62 -0.62 4.78 -13.40
N GLY A 63 -0.95 5.56 -12.35
CA GLY A 63 -0.89 7.02 -12.51
C GLY A 63 -2.15 7.86 -12.26
N ALA A 64 -3.17 7.35 -11.56
CA ALA A 64 -4.19 8.24 -10.97
C ALA A 64 -3.75 8.71 -9.58
N GLN A 65 -2.65 9.45 -9.50
CA GLN A 65 -2.21 10.09 -8.27
C GLN A 65 -3.13 11.27 -7.94
N ASN A 66 -3.43 11.45 -6.66
CA ASN A 66 -4.06 12.65 -6.13
C ASN A 66 -3.38 13.91 -6.74
N ILE A 67 -4.14 14.94 -7.13
CA ILE A 67 -3.56 16.17 -7.70
C ILE A 67 -2.52 16.79 -6.76
N ASN A 68 -2.69 16.66 -5.45
CA ASN A 68 -1.71 17.12 -4.46
C ASN A 68 -0.42 16.28 -4.43
N GLU A 69 -0.39 15.12 -5.08
CA GLU A 69 0.77 14.23 -5.27
C GLU A 69 1.37 14.36 -6.68
N SER A 70 0.91 15.32 -7.49
CA SER A 70 1.41 15.52 -8.86
C SER A 70 2.92 15.79 -8.91
N LEU A 71 3.48 16.51 -7.93
CA LEU A 71 4.94 16.67 -7.77
C LEU A 71 5.63 15.34 -7.46
N GLN A 72 5.01 14.49 -6.64
CA GLN A 72 5.54 13.19 -6.26
C GLN A 72 5.73 12.28 -7.49
N SER A 73 4.79 12.32 -8.44
CA SER A 73 4.90 11.62 -9.73
C SER A 73 6.13 12.07 -10.53
N VAL A 74 6.42 13.38 -10.61
CA VAL A 74 7.62 13.90 -11.29
C VAL A 74 8.90 13.45 -10.57
N ILE A 75 8.91 13.47 -9.24
CA ILE A 75 10.04 12.97 -8.43
C ILE A 75 10.28 11.48 -8.72
N TRP A 76 9.24 10.66 -8.73
CA TRP A 76 9.37 9.22 -8.94
C TRP A 76 9.76 8.83 -10.36
N ASN A 77 9.37 9.64 -11.36
CA ASN A 77 9.86 9.48 -12.73
C ASN A 77 11.38 9.68 -12.84
N LYS A 78 11.97 10.55 -12.01
CA LYS A 78 13.43 10.76 -11.96
C LYS A 78 14.14 9.79 -11.01
N CYS A 79 13.50 9.46 -9.89
CA CYS A 79 14.03 8.56 -8.87
C CYS A 79 12.93 7.64 -8.35
N SER A 80 12.89 6.42 -8.89
CA SER A 80 11.86 5.43 -8.54
C SER A 80 11.83 5.13 -7.03
N LYS A 81 10.61 5.15 -6.48
CA LYS A 81 10.33 4.77 -5.08
C LYS A 81 10.59 3.29 -4.78
N GLU A 82 10.55 2.45 -5.80
CA GLU A 82 10.73 1.00 -5.69
C GLU A 82 12.22 0.60 -5.63
N THR A 83 13.13 1.54 -5.90
CA THR A 83 14.57 1.30 -5.92
C THR A 83 15.29 2.09 -4.84
N SER A 84 16.22 1.45 -4.14
CA SER A 84 17.08 2.15 -3.18
C SER A 84 18.08 3.06 -3.90
N ALA A 85 18.13 4.33 -3.51
CA ALA A 85 19.06 5.33 -4.04
C ALA A 85 19.85 5.99 -2.90
N LYS A 86 21.09 6.40 -3.19
CA LYS A 86 21.89 7.22 -2.25
C LYS A 86 21.20 8.58 -2.05
N SER A 87 21.26 9.13 -0.83
CA SER A 87 20.65 10.42 -0.48
C SER A 87 20.99 11.54 -1.48
N ARG A 88 22.24 11.62 -1.95
CA ARG A 88 22.67 12.60 -2.97
C ARG A 88 21.86 12.50 -4.27
N ARG A 89 21.57 11.29 -4.75
CA ARG A 89 20.78 11.08 -5.97
C ARG A 89 19.33 11.51 -5.76
N VAL A 90 18.75 11.20 -4.60
CA VAL A 90 17.38 11.60 -4.26
C VAL A 90 17.28 13.12 -4.23
N ASN A 91 18.22 13.82 -3.59
CA ASN A 91 18.21 15.28 -3.50
C ASN A 91 18.28 15.95 -4.89
N ILE A 92 19.16 15.48 -5.78
CA ILE A 92 19.26 16.00 -7.14
C ILE A 92 17.95 15.78 -7.91
N ALA A 93 17.39 14.57 -7.84
CA ALA A 93 16.14 14.24 -8.51
C ALA A 93 14.97 15.09 -8.01
N VAL A 94 14.91 15.38 -6.71
CA VAL A 94 13.90 16.27 -6.13
C VAL A 94 14.08 17.70 -6.63
N SER A 95 15.30 18.24 -6.61
CA SER A 95 15.57 19.61 -7.11
C SER A 95 15.21 19.77 -8.59
N GLU A 96 15.56 18.78 -9.42
CA GLU A 96 15.18 18.76 -10.84
C GLU A 96 13.67 18.63 -11.02
N ALA A 97 13.00 17.76 -10.27
CA ALA A 97 11.56 17.57 -10.36
C ALA A 97 10.78 18.83 -9.97
N VAL A 98 11.21 19.52 -8.91
CA VAL A 98 10.61 20.80 -8.48
C VAL A 98 10.80 21.87 -9.56
N SER A 99 11.97 21.92 -10.19
CA SER A 99 12.25 22.88 -11.26
C SER A 99 11.37 22.60 -12.49
N GLU A 100 11.30 21.34 -12.92
CA GLU A 100 10.47 20.90 -14.04
C GLU A 100 8.97 21.11 -13.79
N TYR A 101 8.51 20.87 -12.56
CA TYR A 101 7.10 21.05 -12.20
C TYR A 101 6.67 22.53 -12.24
N ASN A 102 7.53 23.43 -11.76
CA ASN A 102 7.20 24.86 -11.67
C ASN A 102 7.46 25.63 -12.98
N PHE A 103 8.53 25.28 -13.71
CA PHE A 103 8.98 26.05 -14.89
C PHE A 103 8.83 25.30 -16.22
N GLY A 104 8.42 24.03 -16.18
CA GLY A 104 8.39 23.15 -17.35
C GLY A 104 9.78 22.67 -17.76
N THR A 105 9.83 21.80 -18.78
CA THR A 105 11.09 21.34 -19.37
C THR A 105 11.11 21.63 -20.87
N LEU A 106 12.20 22.22 -21.35
CA LEU A 106 12.49 22.28 -22.77
C LEU A 106 12.86 20.87 -23.24
N LYS A 107 11.96 20.19 -23.95
CA LYS A 107 12.33 18.96 -24.67
C LYS A 107 13.37 19.36 -25.71
N ALA A 108 14.60 18.86 -25.57
CA ALA A 108 15.51 18.78 -26.70
C ALA A 108 14.80 17.90 -27.75
N LEU A 109 14.34 18.52 -28.84
CA LEU A 109 13.83 17.82 -30.01
C LEU A 109 14.94 16.86 -30.46
N LYS A 110 14.60 15.57 -30.54
CA LYS A 110 15.46 14.56 -31.18
C LYS A 110 15.47 14.77 -32.69
#